data_AF-A0A9X6WJ07-F1
#
_entry.id   AF-A0A9X6WJ07-F1
#
_cell.length_a   1.000
_cell.length_b   1.000
_cell.length_c   1.000
_cell.angle_alpha   90.00
_cell.angle_beta   90.00
_cell.angle_gamma   90.00
#
_symmetry.space_group_name_H-M   'P 1'
#
loop_
_entity.id
_entity.type
_entity.pdbx_description
1 polymer ?
#
loop_
_entity_poly.entity_id
_entity_poly.type
_entity_poly.pdbx_seq_one_letter_code
_entity_poly.pdbx_strand_id
1 'polypeptide(L)'
;MCETNKWYESINEKYIRDKERFIKSMEAMLDTPRAFKSRTEKAAEDNLKYLCRDIKTKHNAWYKLPCGHIKMISNGDFYKKVFHCYGCDVLLWEKEAEEKDMTFIKKIDGEKALYQLNECKHSIVLGTFHVRKYKNRYCEECHIEELKSIADSRGLDFIEKADGKSRKAVYRFRQCGHTHTLYTHHVKKEGFSCQTCNPILNKRMKALNNKGVFIDSLDEEQFDKSMVAQMGKATSIEKWTREATEKDLTFLCRDKDIGNFGWYKLPCSHIKRISIVNIRNCKDSKNIICPYCLENSRIQSAKEKGLELLQVLNGDKALYRFEKCGHTREVYISDVERNHQVLCHECVVDKWKKEAKEANLTFIEKTENKKALYKCNCCETLQEFYIIAVRNKEFICKGCKEKQ
;
A
#
# COMPACT_ATOMS: atom_id res chain seq x y z
N MET A 1 -9.61 34.82 69.41
CA MET A 1 -8.60 35.21 68.38
C MET A 1 -7.21 35.47 68.99
N CYS A 2 -6.71 34.64 69.93
CA CYS A 2 -5.38 34.85 70.55
C CYS A 2 -4.45 33.63 70.48
N GLU A 3 -4.86 32.54 69.82
CA GLU A 3 -4.07 31.30 69.74
C GLU A 3 -3.44 31.05 68.36
N THR A 4 -3.95 31.68 67.29
CA THR A 4 -3.42 31.51 65.93
C THR A 4 -2.13 32.30 65.65
N ASN A 5 -1.86 33.39 66.39
CA ASN A 5 -0.61 34.15 66.21
C ASN A 5 0.63 33.43 66.76
N LYS A 6 0.49 32.69 67.87
CA LYS A 6 1.61 31.95 68.46
C LYS A 6 2.12 30.82 67.56
N TRP A 7 1.25 30.23 66.75
CA TRP A 7 1.61 29.17 65.80
C TRP A 7 2.39 29.72 64.60
N TYR A 8 1.99 30.89 64.08
CA TYR A 8 2.69 31.55 62.96
C TYR A 8 4.08 32.06 63.35
N GLU A 9 4.21 32.65 64.54
CA GLU A 9 5.51 33.09 65.09
C GLU A 9 6.45 31.90 65.33
N SER A 10 5.92 30.77 65.84
CA SER A 10 6.67 29.52 66.03
C SER A 10 7.24 28.94 64.72
N ILE A 11 6.45 28.95 63.63
CA ILE A 11 6.92 28.48 62.32
C ILE A 11 7.99 29.41 61.76
N ASN A 12 7.81 30.72 61.92
CA ASN A 12 8.75 31.69 61.38
C ASN A 12 10.08 31.66 62.13
N GLU A 13 10.06 31.51 63.46
CA GLU A 13 11.28 31.32 64.25
C GLU A 13 12.01 30.01 63.94
N LYS A 14 11.28 28.92 63.70
CA LYS A 14 11.89 27.65 63.28
C LYS A 14 12.54 27.79 61.91
N TYR A 15 11.85 28.45 60.97
CA TYR A 15 12.38 28.73 59.64
C TYR A 15 13.62 29.63 59.67
N ILE A 16 13.61 30.68 60.49
CA ILE A 16 14.77 31.58 60.68
C ILE A 16 15.93 30.82 61.31
N ARG A 17 15.71 30.02 62.37
CA ARG A 17 16.76 29.19 63.00
C ARG A 17 17.34 28.16 62.03
N ASP A 18 16.50 27.50 61.25
CA ASP A 18 16.95 26.52 60.25
C ASP A 18 17.73 27.20 59.11
N LYS A 19 17.31 28.40 58.68
CA LYS A 19 18.03 29.23 57.69
C LYS A 19 19.38 29.70 58.22
N GLU A 20 19.47 30.15 59.47
CA GLU A 20 20.73 30.57 60.10
C GLU A 20 21.68 29.40 60.34
N ARG A 21 21.15 28.24 60.76
CA ARG A 21 21.94 27.01 60.89
C ARG A 21 22.47 26.55 59.52
N PHE A 22 21.67 26.67 58.47
CA PHE A 22 22.09 26.40 57.09
C PHE A 22 23.20 27.36 56.63
N ILE A 23 23.06 28.66 56.90
CA ILE A 23 24.09 29.67 56.59
C ILE A 23 25.40 29.37 57.35
N LYS A 24 25.34 29.11 58.67
CA LYS A 24 26.53 28.75 59.46
C LYS A 24 27.19 27.45 59.01
N SER A 25 26.42 26.44 58.61
CA SER A 25 26.97 25.21 58.01
C SER A 25 27.58 25.44 56.62
N MET A 26 27.06 26.39 55.84
CA MET A 26 27.68 26.79 54.57
C MET A 26 29.00 27.55 54.79
N GLU A 27 29.06 28.45 55.78
CA GLU A 27 30.29 29.18 56.15
C GLU A 27 31.37 28.22 56.66
N ALA A 28 31.01 27.23 57.48
CA ALA A 28 31.96 26.23 57.99
C ALA A 28 32.48 25.25 56.93
N MET A 29 31.81 25.09 55.79
CA MET A 29 32.26 24.23 54.69
C MET A 29 33.24 24.93 53.72
N LEU A 30 33.44 26.25 53.86
CA LEU A 30 34.34 27.02 53.00
C LEU A 30 35.82 26.97 53.45
N ASP A 31 36.13 26.30 54.55
CA ASP A 31 37.41 26.44 55.28
C ASP A 31 38.37 25.24 55.19
N THR A 32 38.27 24.41 54.15
CA THR A 32 39.28 23.36 53.87
C THR A 32 40.09 23.68 52.61
N PRO A 33 41.37 24.08 52.73
CA PRO A 33 42.22 24.43 51.60
C PRO A 33 42.79 23.16 50.96
N ARG A 34 42.08 22.62 49.97
CA ARG A 34 42.68 21.72 48.97
C ARG A 34 42.60 22.42 47.63
N ALA A 35 43.77 22.60 47.00
CA ALA A 35 44.03 23.38 45.79
C ALA A 35 43.26 22.89 44.53
N PHE A 36 41.94 23.03 44.56
CA PHE A 36 41.07 23.13 43.40
C PHE A 36 40.49 24.54 43.44
N LYS A 37 40.61 25.32 42.35
CA LYS A 37 39.89 26.59 42.21
C LYS A 37 38.46 26.38 42.69
N SER A 38 38.02 27.24 43.61
CA SER A 38 36.69 27.08 44.21
C SER A 38 35.67 27.01 43.08
N ARG A 39 34.61 26.19 43.25
CA ARG A 39 33.57 26.04 42.22
C ARG A 39 33.00 27.40 41.78
N THR A 40 33.02 28.37 42.69
CA THR A 40 32.67 29.78 42.48
C THR A 40 33.63 30.47 41.51
N GLU A 41 34.95 30.37 41.68
CA GLU A 41 35.94 30.92 40.76
C GLU A 41 35.78 30.36 39.36
N LYS A 42 35.65 29.02 39.25
CA LYS A 42 35.47 28.37 37.95
C LYS A 42 34.14 28.75 37.29
N ALA A 43 33.08 28.96 38.08
CA ALA A 43 31.82 29.45 37.54
C ALA A 43 31.97 30.87 36.98
N ALA A 44 32.69 31.74 37.69
CA ALA A 44 32.94 33.11 37.26
C ALA A 44 33.76 33.18 35.97
N GLU A 45 34.75 32.29 35.76
CA GLU A 45 35.49 32.17 34.50
C GLU A 45 34.58 31.92 33.28
N ASP A 46 33.46 31.24 33.49
CA ASP A 46 32.45 30.93 32.47
C ASP A 46 31.26 31.91 32.50
N ASN A 47 31.40 33.07 33.15
CA ASN A 47 30.36 34.10 33.37
C ASN A 47 29.10 33.59 34.11
N LEU A 48 29.25 32.54 34.93
CA LEU A 48 28.19 31.99 35.76
C LEU A 48 28.35 32.46 37.21
N LYS A 49 27.23 32.78 37.88
CA LYS A 49 27.24 33.00 39.33
C LYS A 49 26.76 31.73 40.04
N TYR A 50 27.66 31.03 40.72
CA TYR A 50 27.31 29.91 41.60
C TYR A 50 26.42 30.41 42.74
N LEU A 51 25.30 29.73 42.97
CA LEU A 51 24.34 30.08 44.04
C LEU A 51 24.49 29.12 45.22
N CYS A 52 24.23 27.84 45.00
CA CYS A 52 24.32 26.81 46.03
C CYS A 52 24.37 25.41 45.42
N ARG A 53 24.83 24.43 46.20
CA ARG A 53 24.78 23.00 45.85
C ARG A 53 23.38 22.47 46.13
N ASP A 54 22.88 21.57 45.29
CA ASP A 54 21.63 20.89 45.59
C ASP A 54 21.80 19.92 46.76
N ILE A 55 20.88 19.96 47.72
CA ILE A 55 20.96 19.19 48.96
C ILE A 55 20.66 17.70 48.68
N LYS A 56 19.73 17.43 47.77
CA LYS A 56 19.28 16.07 47.46
C LYS A 56 20.28 15.36 46.54
N THR A 57 20.71 16.05 45.50
CA THR A 57 21.62 15.53 44.50
C THR A 57 22.99 16.17 44.69
N LYS A 58 23.85 15.50 45.46
CA LYS A 58 25.23 15.96 45.74
C LYS A 58 26.05 16.26 44.47
N HIS A 59 25.60 15.86 43.29
CA HIS A 59 26.26 16.10 42.01
C HIS A 59 25.70 17.28 41.20
N ASN A 60 24.71 18.02 41.71
CA ASN A 60 24.13 19.18 41.02
C ASN A 60 24.32 20.47 41.85
N ALA A 61 24.29 21.62 41.17
CA ALA A 61 24.26 22.92 41.82
C ALA A 61 23.43 23.92 41.01
N TRP A 62 22.93 24.94 41.70
CA TRP A 62 22.20 26.06 41.11
C TRP A 62 23.15 27.18 40.73
N TYR A 63 22.98 27.70 39.52
CA TYR A 63 23.76 28.77 38.95
C TYR A 63 22.83 29.84 38.37
N LYS A 64 23.22 31.11 38.45
CA LYS A 64 22.64 32.19 37.65
C LYS A 64 23.49 32.35 36.38
N LEU A 65 22.84 32.19 35.24
CA LEU A 65 23.43 32.29 33.91
C LEU A 65 23.60 33.78 33.50
N PRO A 66 24.38 34.11 32.45
CA PRO A 66 24.56 35.48 31.99
C PRO A 66 23.24 36.13 31.53
N CYS A 67 22.31 35.31 31.03
CA CYS A 67 20.94 35.70 30.69
C CYS A 67 20.10 36.13 31.93
N GLY A 68 20.63 36.05 33.14
CA GLY A 68 19.92 36.36 34.39
C GLY A 68 19.10 35.21 34.96
N HIS A 69 18.78 34.18 34.17
CA HIS A 69 18.01 33.02 34.62
C HIS A 69 18.81 32.08 35.53
N ILE A 70 18.10 31.39 36.42
CA ILE A 70 18.67 30.41 37.36
C ILE A 70 18.46 29.00 36.81
N LYS A 71 19.51 28.17 36.81
CA LYS A 71 19.47 26.79 36.32
C LYS A 71 20.21 25.85 37.25
N MET A 72 19.64 24.67 37.47
CA MET A 72 20.36 23.56 38.09
C MET A 72 21.21 22.85 37.03
N ILE A 73 22.52 22.77 37.27
CA ILE A 73 23.50 22.21 36.34
C ILE A 73 24.22 21.06 37.05
N SER A 74 24.33 19.92 36.37
CA SER A 74 25.10 18.79 36.87
C SER A 74 26.59 19.10 36.86
N ASN A 75 27.38 18.47 37.73
CA ASN A 75 28.84 18.61 37.71
C ASN A 75 29.42 18.28 36.34
N GLY A 76 28.92 17.19 35.72
CA GLY A 76 29.37 16.76 34.39
C GLY A 76 29.13 17.82 33.32
N ASP A 77 27.92 18.38 33.26
CA ASP A 77 27.56 19.40 32.26
C ASP A 77 28.31 20.71 32.50
N PHE A 78 28.50 21.09 33.76
CA PHE A 78 29.30 22.26 34.13
C PHE A 78 30.74 22.14 33.61
N TYR A 79 31.40 21.00 33.84
CA TYR A 79 32.77 20.80 33.36
C TYR A 79 32.89 20.65 31.84
N LYS A 80 31.85 20.11 31.18
CA LYS A 80 31.75 20.08 29.72
C LYS A 80 31.33 21.41 29.09
N LYS A 81 31.02 22.42 29.91
CA LYS A 81 30.49 23.72 29.52
C LYS A 81 29.17 23.66 28.72
N VAL A 82 28.30 22.72 29.07
CA VAL A 82 26.99 22.51 28.41
C VAL A 82 25.89 23.11 29.29
N PHE A 83 25.68 24.42 29.22
CA PHE A 83 24.68 25.11 30.05
C PHE A 83 23.79 26.07 29.26
N HIS A 84 22.82 25.51 28.53
CA HIS A 84 21.80 26.29 27.80
C HIS A 84 20.73 26.86 28.73
N CYS A 85 20.35 28.12 28.51
CA CYS A 85 19.36 28.87 29.28
C CYS A 85 17.96 28.60 28.72
N TYR A 86 17.12 27.81 29.40
CA TYR A 86 15.80 27.43 28.89
C TYR A 86 14.93 28.65 28.51
N GLY A 87 14.95 29.71 29.32
CA GLY A 87 14.22 30.95 29.01
C GLY A 87 14.73 31.64 27.74
N CYS A 88 16.04 31.64 27.50
CA CYS A 88 16.59 32.16 26.25
C CYS A 88 16.29 31.26 25.06
N ASP A 89 16.26 29.94 25.25
CA ASP A 89 15.88 29.01 24.20
C ASP A 89 14.44 29.29 23.75
N VAL A 90 13.50 29.51 24.68
CA VAL A 90 12.11 29.86 24.34
C VAL A 90 12.02 31.15 23.52
N LEU A 91 12.68 32.23 23.97
CA LEU A 91 12.70 33.50 23.24
C LEU A 91 13.31 33.36 21.83
N LEU A 92 14.37 32.55 21.71
CA LEU A 92 14.98 32.25 20.41
C LEU A 92 14.00 31.47 19.52
N TRP A 93 13.24 30.51 20.07
CA TRP A 93 12.29 29.70 19.31
C TRP A 93 11.07 30.48 18.88
N GLU A 94 10.59 31.43 19.69
CA GLU A 94 9.54 32.37 19.33
C GLU A 94 9.97 33.22 18.13
N LYS A 95 11.18 33.79 18.18
CA LYS A 95 11.73 34.57 17.07
C LYS A 95 11.92 33.73 15.80
N GLU A 96 12.49 32.53 15.92
CA GLU A 96 12.67 31.61 14.78
C GLU A 96 11.34 31.15 14.17
N ALA A 97 10.28 31.04 14.98
CA ALA A 97 8.94 30.72 14.51
C ALA A 97 8.34 31.89 13.72
N GLU A 98 8.44 33.11 14.26
CA GLU A 98 7.93 34.33 13.63
C GLU A 98 8.59 34.56 12.25
N GLU A 99 9.91 34.39 12.15
CA GLU A 99 10.67 34.45 10.88
C GLU A 99 10.19 33.42 9.82
N LYS A 100 9.43 32.41 10.24
CA LYS A 100 8.89 31.34 9.39
C LYS A 100 7.37 31.35 9.28
N ASP A 101 6.75 32.46 9.65
CA ASP A 101 5.30 32.65 9.68
C ASP A 101 4.57 31.58 10.52
N MET A 102 5.13 31.31 11.70
CA MET A 102 4.57 30.42 12.71
C MET A 102 4.51 31.11 14.06
N THR A 103 3.61 30.65 14.91
CA THR A 103 3.52 31.04 16.32
C THR A 103 4.02 29.89 17.19
N PHE A 104 5.03 30.13 18.04
CA PHE A 104 5.44 29.15 19.05
C PHE A 104 4.36 29.03 20.14
N ILE A 105 3.92 27.81 20.45
CA ILE A 105 2.91 27.56 21.48
C ILE A 105 3.58 27.10 22.78
N LYS A 106 4.33 25.99 22.73
CA LYS A 106 4.98 25.43 23.91
C LYS A 106 6.09 24.45 23.53
N LYS A 107 7.04 24.29 24.43
CA LYS A 107 8.03 23.21 24.36
C LYS A 107 7.42 21.88 24.79
N ILE A 108 7.79 20.79 24.11
CA ILE A 108 7.33 19.44 24.42
C ILE A 108 8.45 18.66 25.13
N ASP A 109 9.45 18.21 24.38
CA ASP A 109 10.57 17.42 24.92
C ASP A 109 11.82 17.62 24.06
N GLY A 110 12.99 17.64 24.71
CA GLY A 110 14.29 17.87 24.09
C GLY A 110 14.31 19.16 23.26
N GLU A 111 14.60 19.02 21.97
CA GLU A 111 14.62 20.09 20.98
C GLU A 111 13.30 20.25 20.21
N LYS A 112 12.22 19.57 20.63
CA LYS A 112 10.91 19.63 19.98
C LYS A 112 9.96 20.61 20.67
N ALA A 113 9.22 21.34 19.85
CA ALA A 113 8.20 22.28 20.27
C ALA A 113 6.96 22.18 19.37
N LEU A 114 5.83 22.61 19.94
CA LEU A 114 4.57 22.79 19.24
C LEU A 114 4.51 24.21 18.67
N TYR A 115 4.27 24.30 17.38
CA TYR A 115 4.10 25.56 16.64
C TYR A 115 2.72 25.56 15.98
N GLN A 116 2.15 26.74 15.75
CA GLN A 116 0.97 26.93 14.92
C GLN A 116 1.36 27.63 13.64
N LEU A 117 0.95 27.11 12.49
CA LEU A 117 1.14 27.75 11.19
C LEU A 117 0.16 28.92 11.07
N ASN A 118 0.64 30.12 10.77
CA ASN A 118 -0.22 31.30 10.78
C ASN A 118 -1.23 31.31 9.61
N GLU A 119 -0.85 30.76 8.45
CA GLU A 119 -1.68 30.69 7.24
C GLU A 119 -2.92 29.80 7.43
N CYS A 120 -2.76 28.60 7.99
CA CYS A 120 -3.85 27.62 8.11
C CYS A 120 -4.31 27.33 9.55
N LYS A 121 -3.67 27.92 10.55
CA LYS A 121 -3.94 27.72 11.99
C LYS A 121 -3.75 26.30 12.53
N HIS A 122 -3.30 25.36 11.70
CA HIS A 122 -2.96 24.01 12.13
C HIS A 122 -1.68 23.99 12.98
N SER A 123 -1.64 23.06 13.94
CA SER A 123 -0.53 22.92 14.87
C SER A 123 0.41 21.79 14.45
N ILE A 124 1.71 21.98 14.61
CA ILE A 124 2.74 21.04 14.17
C ILE A 124 3.84 20.93 15.23
N VAL A 125 4.31 19.71 15.46
CA VAL A 125 5.47 19.44 16.31
C VAL A 125 6.74 19.42 15.46
N LEU A 126 7.62 20.41 15.65
CA LEU A 126 8.91 20.50 14.97
C LEU A 126 10.06 20.51 15.95
N GLY A 127 11.20 20.01 15.48
CA GLY A 127 12.48 20.31 16.13
C GLY A 127 12.95 21.71 15.75
N THR A 128 13.64 22.41 16.63
CA THR A 128 14.19 23.77 16.37
C THR A 128 14.98 23.84 15.07
N PHE A 129 15.84 22.84 14.84
CA PHE A 129 16.61 22.69 13.60
C PHE A 129 15.72 22.64 12.35
N HIS A 130 14.54 22.02 12.45
CA HIS A 130 13.58 21.93 11.35
C HIS A 130 12.83 23.24 11.11
N VAL A 131 12.58 24.06 12.14
CA VAL A 131 12.01 25.41 11.99
C VAL A 131 12.96 26.28 11.18
N ARG A 132 14.25 26.31 11.55
CA ARG A 132 15.28 27.08 10.82
C ARG A 132 15.37 26.69 9.34
N LYS A 133 15.29 25.38 9.06
CA LYS A 133 15.33 24.81 7.71
C LYS A 133 13.96 24.75 7.02
N TYR A 134 12.92 25.30 7.61
CA TYR A 134 11.59 25.27 7.03
C TYR A 134 11.60 26.10 5.75
N LYS A 135 11.57 25.40 4.61
CA LYS A 135 11.38 25.94 3.26
C LYS A 135 10.08 25.36 2.75
N ASN A 136 8.99 26.10 2.90
CA ASN A 136 7.67 25.81 2.32
C ASN A 136 7.25 24.34 2.44
N ARG A 137 7.32 23.75 3.63
CA ARG A 137 6.64 22.46 3.81
C ARG A 137 5.15 22.73 3.85
N TYR A 138 4.42 21.96 3.06
CA TYR A 138 2.97 21.90 3.11
C TYR A 138 2.55 21.47 4.51
N CYS A 139 1.57 22.17 5.09
CA CYS A 139 0.86 21.68 6.26
C CYS A 139 0.25 20.31 5.92
N GLU A 140 0.52 19.30 6.74
CA GLU A 140 0.03 17.93 6.47
C GLU A 140 -1.50 17.88 6.49
N GLU A 141 -2.14 18.62 7.40
CA GLU A 141 -3.60 18.72 7.50
C GLU A 141 -4.19 19.39 6.25
N CYS A 142 -3.65 20.54 5.80
CA CYS A 142 -4.08 21.17 4.55
C CYS A 142 -3.88 20.27 3.33
N HIS A 143 -2.77 19.53 3.28
CA HIS A 143 -2.52 18.59 2.19
C HIS A 143 -3.53 17.44 2.22
N ILE A 144 -3.94 16.95 3.39
CA ILE A 144 -5.01 15.94 3.50
C ILE A 144 -6.35 16.51 3.03
N GLU A 145 -6.68 17.76 3.39
CA GLU A 145 -7.89 18.44 2.90
C GLU A 145 -7.88 18.62 1.38
N GLU A 146 -6.75 19.03 0.80
CA GLU A 146 -6.55 19.11 -0.65
C GLU A 146 -6.80 17.73 -1.28
N LEU A 147 -6.23 16.66 -0.73
CA LEU A 147 -6.43 15.30 -1.24
C LEU A 147 -7.88 14.83 -1.11
N LYS A 148 -8.60 15.20 -0.04
CA LYS A 148 -10.03 14.91 0.13
C LYS A 148 -10.86 15.62 -0.94
N SER A 149 -10.61 16.90 -1.18
CA SER A 149 -11.31 17.68 -2.22
C SER A 149 -11.05 17.11 -3.63
N ILE A 150 -9.79 16.78 -3.94
CA ILE A 150 -9.44 16.14 -5.22
C ILE A 150 -10.08 14.75 -5.34
N ALA A 151 -10.13 13.95 -4.27
CA ALA A 151 -10.82 12.66 -4.29
C ALA A 151 -12.32 12.83 -4.57
N ASP A 152 -12.97 13.75 -3.87
CA ASP A 152 -14.41 14.02 -3.97
C ASP A 152 -14.83 14.41 -5.39
N SER A 153 -14.13 15.39 -5.97
CA SER A 153 -14.31 15.83 -7.37
C SER A 153 -14.08 14.73 -8.42
N ARG A 154 -13.45 13.62 -8.03
CA ARG A 154 -13.10 12.49 -8.90
C ARG A 154 -13.89 11.22 -8.57
N GLY A 155 -14.96 11.34 -7.77
CA GLY A 155 -15.83 10.21 -7.43
C GLY A 155 -15.17 9.17 -6.51
N LEU A 156 -14.21 9.60 -5.70
CA LEU A 156 -13.54 8.80 -4.68
C LEU A 156 -13.84 9.34 -3.28
N ASP A 157 -13.87 8.45 -2.29
CA ASP A 157 -13.78 8.82 -0.89
C ASP A 157 -12.33 8.62 -0.42
N PHE A 158 -11.69 9.68 0.08
CA PHE A 158 -10.41 9.56 0.76
C PHE A 158 -10.63 8.93 2.14
N ILE A 159 -9.95 7.82 2.44
CA ILE A 159 -10.03 7.15 3.73
C ILE A 159 -8.88 7.63 4.63
N GLU A 160 -7.65 7.32 4.24
CA GLU A 160 -6.47 7.61 5.04
C GLU A 160 -5.20 7.68 4.19
N LYS A 161 -4.12 8.21 4.76
CA LYS A 161 -2.78 8.17 4.15
C LYS A 161 -2.14 6.81 4.43
N ALA A 162 -1.60 6.13 3.41
CA ALA A 162 -1.16 4.74 3.55
C ALA A 162 0.05 4.57 4.49
N ASP A 163 0.91 5.59 4.56
CA ASP A 163 2.03 5.71 5.49
C ASP A 163 2.43 7.21 5.57
N GLY A 164 3.07 7.62 6.68
CA GLY A 164 3.46 9.03 6.86
C GLY A 164 4.44 9.55 5.79
N LYS A 165 5.16 8.65 5.09
CA LYS A 165 6.26 8.98 4.17
C LYS A 165 5.97 8.75 2.68
N SER A 166 5.06 7.86 2.29
CA SER A 166 4.81 7.64 0.86
C SER A 166 3.85 8.67 0.29
N ARG A 167 3.87 8.73 -1.05
CA ARG A 167 2.92 9.50 -1.86
C ARG A 167 1.67 8.68 -2.17
N LYS A 168 1.26 7.77 -1.27
CA LYS A 168 0.10 6.91 -1.44
C LYS A 168 -0.95 7.20 -0.37
N ALA A 169 -2.20 7.04 -0.76
CA ALA A 169 -3.34 7.11 0.14
C ALA A 169 -4.36 6.03 -0.23
N VAL A 170 -5.21 5.69 0.72
CA VAL A 170 -6.28 4.71 0.60
C VAL A 170 -7.54 5.46 0.19
N TYR A 171 -8.13 5.03 -0.92
CA TYR A 171 -9.33 5.62 -1.51
C TYR A 171 -10.39 4.55 -1.71
N ARG A 172 -11.66 4.90 -1.55
CA ARG A 172 -12.81 4.07 -1.93
C ARG A 172 -13.50 4.64 -3.16
N PHE A 173 -13.75 3.80 -4.15
CA PHE A 173 -14.45 4.18 -5.37
C PHE A 173 -15.95 4.26 -5.12
N ARG A 174 -16.60 5.42 -5.30
CA ARG A 174 -18.04 5.56 -5.04
C ARG A 174 -18.91 4.69 -5.94
N GLN A 175 -18.50 4.53 -7.19
CA GLN A 175 -19.26 3.76 -8.18
C GLN A 175 -19.39 2.27 -7.82
N CYS A 176 -18.41 1.70 -7.11
CA CYS A 176 -18.37 0.25 -6.86
C CYS A 176 -18.07 -0.16 -5.42
N GLY A 177 -17.77 0.78 -4.52
CA GLY A 177 -17.46 0.53 -3.12
C GLY A 177 -16.07 -0.07 -2.85
N HIS A 178 -15.29 -0.44 -3.87
CA HIS A 178 -13.96 -1.03 -3.67
C HIS A 178 -12.94 -0.03 -3.13
N THR A 179 -12.05 -0.51 -2.27
CA THR A 179 -10.99 0.29 -1.66
C THR A 179 -9.63 -0.06 -2.26
N HIS A 180 -8.83 0.94 -2.60
CA HIS A 180 -7.50 0.76 -3.17
C HIS A 180 -6.49 1.79 -2.64
N THR A 181 -5.24 1.35 -2.50
CA THR A 181 -4.11 2.24 -2.23
C THR A 181 -3.58 2.80 -3.54
N LEU A 182 -3.81 4.09 -3.78
CA LEU A 182 -3.42 4.78 -5.01
C LEU A 182 -2.33 5.82 -4.74
N TYR A 183 -1.51 6.09 -5.75
CA TYR A 183 -0.60 7.23 -5.69
C TYR A 183 -1.39 8.54 -5.79
N THR A 184 -1.12 9.48 -4.89
CA THR A 184 -1.84 10.77 -4.83
C THR A 184 -1.75 11.51 -6.16
N HIS A 185 -0.59 11.53 -6.81
CA HIS A 185 -0.42 12.18 -8.11
C HIS A 185 -1.18 11.52 -9.26
N HIS A 186 -1.48 10.21 -9.20
CA HIS A 186 -2.36 9.56 -10.18
C HIS A 186 -3.80 10.03 -9.98
N VAL A 187 -4.24 10.16 -8.72
CA VAL A 187 -5.56 10.72 -8.41
C VAL A 187 -5.67 12.16 -8.89
N LYS A 188 -4.63 13.00 -8.68
CA LYS A 188 -4.59 14.37 -9.22
C LYS A 188 -4.72 14.41 -10.75
N LYS A 189 -4.08 13.49 -11.47
CA LYS A 189 -4.06 13.43 -12.95
C LYS A 189 -5.16 12.57 -13.60
N GLU A 190 -6.13 12.06 -12.84
CA GLU A 190 -7.16 11.12 -13.35
C GLU A 190 -6.60 9.80 -13.91
N GLY A 191 -5.35 9.47 -13.58
CA GLY A 191 -4.65 8.26 -14.06
C GLY A 191 -4.94 7.02 -13.21
N PHE A 192 -6.20 6.77 -12.83
CA PHE A 192 -6.57 5.66 -11.96
C PHE A 192 -7.84 4.93 -12.41
N SER A 193 -7.94 3.66 -12.03
CA SER A 193 -9.15 2.83 -12.24
C SER A 193 -9.29 1.82 -11.12
N CYS A 194 -10.52 1.39 -10.84
CA CYS A 194 -10.77 0.36 -9.84
C CYS A 194 -10.24 -0.98 -10.36
N GLN A 195 -9.20 -1.51 -9.71
CA GLN A 195 -8.55 -2.74 -10.16
C GLN A 195 -9.43 -3.97 -9.94
N THR A 196 -10.36 -3.90 -8.99
CA THR A 196 -11.32 -4.97 -8.72
C THR A 196 -12.46 -5.01 -9.73
N CYS A 197 -13.01 -3.84 -10.13
CA CYS A 197 -14.08 -3.77 -11.14
C CYS A 197 -13.59 -3.94 -12.55
N ASN A 198 -12.36 -3.51 -12.83
CA ASN A 198 -11.77 -3.66 -14.15
C ASN A 198 -10.49 -4.50 -14.10
N PRO A 199 -10.61 -5.81 -13.77
CA PRO A 199 -9.48 -6.72 -13.77
C PRO A 199 -8.96 -6.91 -15.20
N ILE A 200 -9.84 -6.74 -16.20
CA ILE A 200 -9.52 -6.84 -17.62
C ILE A 200 -8.59 -5.70 -18.03
N LEU A 201 -8.91 -4.42 -17.77
CA LEU A 201 -8.00 -3.29 -18.09
C LEU A 201 -6.66 -3.39 -17.38
N ASN A 202 -6.59 -3.90 -16.15
CA ASN A 202 -5.31 -4.03 -15.44
C ASN A 202 -4.46 -5.19 -15.95
N LYS A 203 -5.06 -6.33 -16.32
CA LYS A 203 -4.35 -7.40 -17.03
C LYS A 203 -3.97 -6.95 -18.43
N ARG A 204 -4.81 -6.16 -19.12
CA ARG A 204 -4.52 -5.55 -20.41
C ARG A 204 -3.35 -4.60 -20.31
N MET A 205 -3.32 -3.64 -19.37
CA MET A 205 -2.19 -2.70 -19.24
C MET A 205 -0.87 -3.38 -18.83
N LYS A 206 -0.91 -4.40 -17.95
CA LYS A 206 0.28 -5.20 -17.62
C LYS A 206 0.73 -6.10 -18.78
N ALA A 207 -0.20 -6.64 -19.58
CA ALA A 207 0.11 -7.42 -20.77
C ALA A 207 0.55 -6.54 -21.95
N LEU A 208 0.00 -5.34 -22.11
CA LEU A 208 0.34 -4.35 -23.14
C LEU A 208 1.76 -3.81 -22.91
N ASN A 209 2.15 -3.57 -21.65
CA ASN A 209 3.51 -3.17 -21.31
C ASN A 209 4.57 -4.26 -21.53
N ASN A 210 4.18 -5.55 -21.61
CA ASN A 210 5.12 -6.68 -21.76
C ASN A 210 4.99 -7.47 -23.08
N LYS A 211 3.90 -7.32 -23.86
CA LYS A 211 3.65 -8.13 -25.08
C LYS A 211 3.11 -7.36 -26.29
N GLY A 212 3.15 -6.04 -26.23
CA GLY A 212 2.89 -5.19 -27.37
C GLY A 212 1.46 -4.69 -27.46
N VAL A 213 1.41 -3.42 -27.84
CA VAL A 213 0.21 -2.60 -27.85
C VAL A 213 -0.77 -3.15 -28.89
N PHE A 214 -2.04 -3.22 -28.53
CA PHE A 214 -3.14 -3.51 -29.44
C PHE A 214 -4.17 -2.39 -29.31
N ILE A 215 -4.76 -2.00 -30.42
CA ILE A 215 -5.71 -0.91 -30.51
C ILE A 215 -7.04 -1.50 -31.02
N ASP A 216 -8.09 -1.41 -30.22
CA ASP A 216 -9.37 -2.13 -30.45
C ASP A 216 -10.18 -1.59 -31.62
N SER A 217 -10.01 -0.32 -31.92
CA SER A 217 -10.76 0.38 -32.95
C SER A 217 -10.30 1.83 -32.90
N LEU A 218 -9.15 2.13 -33.48
CA LEU A 218 -9.02 3.48 -34.02
C LEU A 218 -9.78 3.44 -35.35
N ASP A 219 -10.67 4.42 -35.55
CA ASP A 219 -11.07 4.73 -36.92
C ASP A 219 -9.79 4.95 -37.74
N GLU A 220 -9.78 4.54 -39.01
CA GLU A 220 -8.58 4.66 -39.85
C GLU A 220 -8.04 6.10 -39.85
N GLU A 221 -8.94 7.08 -39.67
CA GLU A 221 -8.66 8.50 -39.65
C GLU A 221 -7.81 8.98 -38.45
N GLN A 222 -8.00 8.39 -37.26
CA GLN A 222 -7.24 8.68 -36.04
C GLN A 222 -5.90 7.94 -36.01
N PHE A 223 -5.84 6.75 -36.62
CA PHE A 223 -4.57 6.04 -36.78
C PHE A 223 -3.62 6.83 -37.71
N ASP A 224 -4.16 7.41 -38.79
CA ASP A 224 -3.38 8.10 -39.82
C ASP A 224 -2.72 9.39 -39.30
N LYS A 225 -3.46 10.23 -38.56
CA LYS A 225 -2.97 11.57 -38.15
C LYS A 225 -1.80 11.54 -37.16
N SER A 226 -1.60 10.46 -36.39
CA SER A 226 -0.51 10.38 -35.39
C SER A 226 0.75 9.63 -35.85
N MET A 227 0.64 8.80 -36.90
CA MET A 227 1.70 7.83 -37.28
C MET A 227 2.41 8.17 -38.61
N VAL A 228 1.85 9.03 -39.46
CA VAL A 228 2.38 9.36 -40.81
C VAL A 228 3.77 10.04 -40.77
N ALA A 229 4.21 10.58 -39.63
CA ALA A 229 5.43 11.38 -39.56
C ALA A 229 6.77 10.61 -39.68
N GLN A 230 6.80 9.27 -39.72
CA GLN A 230 8.06 8.50 -39.62
C GLN A 230 8.11 7.25 -40.50
N MET A 231 7.82 7.43 -41.78
CA MET A 231 8.13 6.45 -42.81
C MET A 231 9.66 6.27 -42.90
N GLY A 232 10.15 5.04 -42.70
CA GLY A 232 11.56 4.69 -42.94
C GLY A 232 11.98 4.94 -44.39
N LYS A 233 13.22 4.57 -44.78
CA LYS A 233 13.66 4.68 -46.18
C LYS A 233 12.61 4.06 -47.11
N ALA A 234 12.21 4.77 -48.16
CA ALA A 234 11.13 4.36 -49.08
C ALA A 234 11.28 2.90 -49.56
N THR A 235 12.50 2.48 -49.87
CA THR A 235 12.85 1.12 -50.30
C THR A 235 12.53 0.03 -49.27
N SER A 236 12.55 0.34 -47.97
CA SER A 236 12.17 -0.60 -46.91
C SER A 236 10.67 -0.74 -46.77
N ILE A 237 9.92 0.34 -47.01
CA ILE A 237 8.46 0.35 -46.91
C ILE A 237 7.85 -0.47 -48.03
N GLU A 238 8.27 -0.24 -49.27
CA GLU A 238 7.82 -1.04 -50.42
C GLU A 238 8.07 -2.53 -50.21
N LYS A 239 9.24 -2.88 -49.66
CA LYS A 239 9.58 -4.26 -49.32
C LYS A 239 8.60 -4.85 -48.29
N TRP A 240 8.31 -4.14 -47.20
CA TRP A 240 7.41 -4.64 -46.15
C TRP A 240 5.95 -4.67 -46.60
N THR A 241 5.52 -3.71 -47.41
CA THR A 241 4.20 -3.72 -48.03
C THR A 241 4.05 -4.95 -48.92
N ARG A 242 5.03 -5.25 -49.78
CA ARG A 242 5.01 -6.46 -50.61
C ARG A 242 4.98 -7.74 -49.76
N GLU A 243 5.85 -7.86 -48.76
CA GLU A 243 5.89 -9.00 -47.83
C GLU A 243 4.55 -9.19 -47.08
N ALA A 244 3.86 -8.10 -46.74
CA ALA A 244 2.54 -8.15 -46.09
C ALA A 244 1.44 -8.60 -47.07
N THR A 245 1.40 -8.02 -48.27
CA THR A 245 0.42 -8.36 -49.30
C THR A 245 0.52 -9.83 -49.72
N GLU A 246 1.73 -10.38 -49.84
CA GLU A 246 1.96 -11.81 -50.10
C GLU A 246 1.39 -12.74 -49.01
N LYS A 247 1.05 -12.21 -47.84
CA LYS A 247 0.46 -12.92 -46.70
C LYS A 247 -0.96 -12.44 -46.40
N ASP A 248 -1.67 -11.85 -47.36
CA ASP A 248 -3.02 -11.28 -47.18
C ASP A 248 -3.13 -10.26 -46.03
N LEU A 249 -2.07 -9.50 -45.76
CA LEU A 249 -2.05 -8.44 -44.76
C LEU A 249 -1.88 -7.08 -45.42
N THR A 250 -2.37 -6.03 -44.77
CA THR A 250 -2.04 -4.65 -45.16
C THR A 250 -1.00 -4.09 -44.20
N PHE A 251 0.22 -3.80 -44.69
CA PHE A 251 1.19 -3.05 -43.90
C PHE A 251 0.73 -1.61 -43.74
N LEU A 252 0.69 -1.11 -42.50
CA LEU A 252 0.28 0.25 -42.20
C LEU A 252 1.51 1.14 -42.00
N CYS A 253 2.33 0.81 -41.00
CA CYS A 253 3.53 1.59 -40.69
C CYS A 253 4.53 0.77 -39.85
N ARG A 254 5.75 1.30 -39.70
CA ARG A 254 6.77 0.73 -38.81
C ARG A 254 6.50 1.18 -37.37
N ASP A 255 6.73 0.30 -36.41
CA ASP A 255 6.72 0.70 -35.00
C ASP A 255 7.91 1.63 -34.70
N LYS A 256 7.63 2.78 -34.09
CA LYS A 256 8.61 3.82 -33.79
C LYS A 256 9.59 3.41 -32.68
N ASP A 257 9.10 2.67 -31.69
CA ASP A 257 9.86 2.35 -30.49
C ASP A 257 10.65 1.06 -30.68
N ILE A 258 10.17 0.16 -31.55
CA ILE A 258 10.78 -1.15 -31.76
C ILE A 258 11.01 -1.39 -33.26
N GLY A 259 12.22 -1.05 -33.73
CA GLY A 259 12.56 -1.02 -35.15
C GLY A 259 12.35 -2.33 -35.94
N ASN A 260 12.19 -3.49 -35.29
CA ASN A 260 11.91 -4.77 -35.96
C ASN A 260 10.42 -5.14 -36.03
N PHE A 261 9.53 -4.20 -35.68
CA PHE A 261 8.08 -4.40 -35.69
C PHE A 261 7.39 -3.44 -36.65
N GLY A 262 6.24 -3.86 -37.14
CA GLY A 262 5.31 -3.07 -37.92
C GLY A 262 3.89 -3.27 -37.44
N TRP A 263 3.03 -2.33 -37.80
CA TRP A 263 1.59 -2.41 -37.64
C TRP A 263 0.97 -2.92 -38.93
N TYR A 264 0.12 -3.95 -38.80
CA TYR A 264 -0.50 -4.63 -39.93
C TYR A 264 -2.00 -4.72 -39.70
N LYS A 265 -2.81 -4.49 -40.73
CA LYS A 265 -4.23 -4.83 -40.76
C LYS A 265 -4.36 -6.29 -41.18
N LEU A 266 -5.04 -7.08 -40.35
CA LEU A 266 -5.33 -8.49 -40.59
C LEU A 266 -6.57 -8.65 -41.51
N PRO A 267 -6.81 -9.83 -42.13
CA PRO A 267 -8.00 -10.07 -42.95
C PRO A 267 -9.33 -9.87 -42.21
N CYS A 268 -9.31 -10.02 -40.88
CA CYS A 268 -10.43 -9.73 -39.99
C CYS A 268 -10.57 -8.24 -39.63
N SER A 269 -9.92 -7.34 -40.37
CA SER A 269 -9.86 -5.88 -40.19
C SER A 269 -9.18 -5.37 -38.91
N HIS A 270 -8.85 -6.24 -37.96
CA HIS A 270 -8.14 -5.83 -36.74
C HIS A 270 -6.67 -5.47 -37.03
N ILE A 271 -6.16 -4.47 -36.30
CA ILE A 271 -4.78 -4.00 -36.44
C ILE A 271 -3.89 -4.66 -35.39
N LYS A 272 -2.82 -5.32 -35.83
CA LYS A 272 -1.89 -6.03 -34.94
C LYS A 272 -0.46 -5.58 -35.18
N ARG A 273 0.28 -5.37 -34.09
CA ARG A 273 1.73 -5.24 -34.15
C ARG A 273 2.39 -6.60 -34.33
N ILE A 274 3.19 -6.75 -35.38
CA ILE A 274 3.85 -8.02 -35.72
C ILE A 274 5.32 -7.74 -36.01
N SER A 275 6.21 -8.65 -35.64
CA SER A 275 7.62 -8.52 -36.03
C SER A 275 7.75 -8.76 -37.53
N ILE A 276 8.59 -7.97 -38.19
CA ILE A 276 8.84 -8.09 -39.63
C ILE A 276 9.42 -9.49 -39.96
N VAL A 277 10.23 -10.03 -39.05
CA VAL A 277 10.79 -11.39 -39.16
C VAL A 277 9.68 -12.45 -39.14
N ASN A 278 8.67 -12.29 -38.29
CA ASN A 278 7.55 -13.24 -38.24
C ASN A 278 6.74 -13.20 -39.54
N ILE A 279 6.51 -12.01 -40.13
CA ILE A 279 5.82 -11.90 -41.42
C ILE A 279 6.58 -12.65 -42.53
N ARG A 280 7.89 -12.44 -42.62
CA ARG A 280 8.75 -13.13 -43.61
C ARG A 280 8.75 -14.64 -43.46
N ASN A 281 8.82 -15.11 -42.22
CA ASN A 281 8.91 -16.54 -41.93
C ASN A 281 7.53 -17.23 -41.93
N CYS A 282 6.44 -16.47 -41.97
CA CYS A 282 5.10 -17.01 -41.99
C CYS A 282 4.80 -17.65 -43.34
N LYS A 283 4.24 -18.86 -43.36
CA LYS A 283 3.83 -19.48 -44.63
C LYS A 283 2.63 -18.75 -45.24
N ASP A 284 1.64 -18.42 -44.42
CA ASP A 284 0.36 -17.81 -44.82
C ASP A 284 -0.23 -16.89 -43.73
N SER A 285 -1.29 -16.14 -44.05
CA SER A 285 -2.07 -15.32 -43.08
C SER A 285 -2.63 -16.14 -41.90
N LYS A 286 -2.93 -17.43 -42.12
CA LYS A 286 -3.64 -18.28 -41.16
C LYS A 286 -2.83 -18.57 -39.89
N ASN A 287 -1.51 -18.57 -40.00
CA ASN A 287 -0.61 -18.72 -38.85
C ASN A 287 -0.52 -17.44 -37.98
N ILE A 288 -1.06 -16.32 -38.45
CA ILE A 288 -1.09 -15.06 -37.71
C ILE A 288 -2.44 -14.94 -37.00
N ILE A 289 -2.48 -15.46 -35.78
CA ILE A 289 -3.71 -15.48 -34.99
C ILE A 289 -4.07 -14.05 -34.55
N CYS A 290 -5.26 -13.57 -34.94
CA CYS A 290 -5.86 -12.36 -34.41
C CYS A 290 -6.31 -12.60 -32.96
N PRO A 291 -5.80 -11.85 -31.96
CA PRO A 291 -6.22 -12.03 -30.56
C PRO A 291 -7.74 -11.85 -30.34
N TYR A 292 -8.37 -10.90 -31.05
CA TYR A 292 -9.82 -10.64 -30.94
C TYR A 292 -10.63 -11.77 -31.51
N CYS A 293 -10.29 -12.23 -32.72
CA CYS A 293 -10.98 -13.36 -33.32
C CYS A 293 -10.77 -14.62 -32.49
N LEU A 294 -9.58 -14.83 -31.93
CA LEU A 294 -9.31 -15.94 -31.02
C LEU A 294 -10.16 -15.86 -29.75
N GLU A 295 -10.24 -14.68 -29.12
CA GLU A 295 -11.05 -14.47 -27.91
C GLU A 295 -12.55 -14.63 -28.20
N ASN A 296 -13.06 -14.03 -29.29
CA ASN A 296 -14.44 -14.19 -29.72
C ASN A 296 -14.77 -15.64 -30.07
N SER A 297 -13.88 -16.35 -30.75
CA SER A 297 -14.01 -17.79 -31.02
C SER A 297 -14.15 -18.59 -29.71
N ARG A 298 -13.32 -18.28 -28.71
CA ARG A 298 -13.38 -18.92 -27.38
C ARG A 298 -14.67 -18.60 -26.62
N ILE A 299 -15.14 -17.35 -26.68
CA ILE A 299 -16.42 -16.94 -26.09
C ILE A 299 -17.56 -17.72 -26.74
N GLN A 300 -17.55 -17.82 -28.07
CA GLN A 300 -18.56 -18.55 -28.82
C GLN A 300 -18.54 -20.04 -28.50
N SER A 301 -17.37 -20.69 -28.49
CA SER A 301 -17.24 -22.10 -28.10
C SER A 301 -17.67 -22.37 -26.66
N ALA A 302 -17.45 -21.42 -25.74
CA ALA A 302 -17.95 -21.51 -24.38
C ALA A 302 -19.49 -21.46 -24.35
N LYS A 303 -20.07 -20.48 -25.04
CA LYS A 303 -21.52 -20.27 -25.11
C LYS A 303 -22.25 -21.47 -25.70
N GLU A 304 -21.72 -22.07 -26.77
CA GLU A 304 -22.26 -23.30 -27.38
C GLU A 304 -22.31 -24.48 -26.40
N LYS A 305 -21.48 -24.46 -25.35
CA LYS A 305 -21.43 -25.47 -24.29
C LYS A 305 -22.19 -25.08 -23.02
N GLY A 306 -22.93 -23.97 -23.04
CA GLY A 306 -23.61 -23.43 -21.85
C GLY A 306 -22.61 -22.97 -20.78
N LEU A 307 -21.47 -22.43 -21.22
CA LEU A 307 -20.43 -21.85 -20.39
C LEU A 307 -20.24 -20.38 -20.75
N GLU A 308 -19.90 -19.58 -19.75
CA GLU A 308 -19.49 -18.19 -19.91
C GLU A 308 -18.01 -18.05 -19.57
N LEU A 309 -17.23 -17.54 -20.51
CA LEU A 309 -15.80 -17.28 -20.32
C LEU A 309 -15.62 -16.03 -19.44
N LEU A 310 -15.23 -16.21 -18.18
CA LEU A 310 -14.98 -15.10 -17.26
C LEU A 310 -13.57 -14.53 -17.43
N GLN A 311 -12.57 -15.40 -17.57
CA GLN A 311 -11.18 -14.97 -17.61
C GLN A 311 -10.25 -16.01 -18.23
N VAL A 312 -9.38 -15.58 -19.14
CA VAL A 312 -8.22 -16.39 -19.58
C VAL A 312 -7.11 -16.32 -18.52
N LEU A 313 -6.62 -17.48 -18.07
CA LEU A 313 -5.59 -17.60 -17.04
C LEU A 313 -4.22 -17.83 -17.69
N ASN A 314 -3.74 -19.08 -17.70
CA ASN A 314 -2.40 -19.47 -18.14
C ASN A 314 -2.44 -20.13 -19.52
N GLY A 315 -2.65 -19.36 -20.59
CA GLY A 315 -2.53 -19.77 -22.01
C GLY A 315 -3.52 -20.84 -22.48
N ASP A 316 -3.49 -21.99 -21.81
CA ASP A 316 -4.23 -23.22 -22.08
C ASP A 316 -5.41 -23.41 -21.12
N LYS A 317 -5.48 -22.63 -20.03
CA LYS A 317 -6.58 -22.65 -19.05
C LYS A 317 -7.35 -21.33 -19.02
N ALA A 318 -8.65 -21.44 -18.76
CA ALA A 318 -9.52 -20.32 -18.50
C ALA A 318 -10.54 -20.64 -17.40
N LEU A 319 -11.00 -19.60 -16.71
CA LEU A 319 -12.06 -19.65 -15.73
C LEU A 319 -13.40 -19.47 -16.44
N TYR A 320 -14.28 -20.46 -16.30
CA TYR A 320 -15.62 -20.46 -16.87
C TYR A 320 -16.69 -20.47 -15.78
N ARG A 321 -17.85 -19.90 -16.07
CA ARG A 321 -19.08 -20.07 -15.29
C ARG A 321 -20.04 -20.98 -16.04
N PHE A 322 -20.59 -21.98 -15.37
CA PHE A 322 -21.60 -22.87 -15.95
C PHE A 322 -22.97 -22.18 -15.90
N GLU A 323 -23.60 -21.90 -17.03
CA GLU A 323 -24.86 -21.15 -17.07
C GLU A 323 -26.00 -21.86 -16.34
N LYS A 324 -26.04 -23.20 -16.39
CA LYS A 324 -27.12 -23.99 -15.77
C LYS A 324 -27.11 -24.00 -14.24
N CYS A 325 -25.94 -23.90 -13.61
CA CYS A 325 -25.80 -24.04 -12.15
C CYS A 325 -25.10 -22.86 -11.47
N GLY A 326 -24.52 -21.93 -12.23
CA GLY A 326 -23.81 -20.75 -11.72
C GLY A 326 -22.42 -21.03 -11.16
N HIS A 327 -22.01 -22.29 -10.98
CA HIS A 327 -20.68 -22.64 -10.49
C HIS A 327 -19.57 -22.16 -11.44
N THR A 328 -18.40 -21.88 -10.88
CA THR A 328 -17.21 -21.45 -11.65
C THR A 328 -16.11 -22.49 -11.55
N ARG A 329 -15.39 -22.75 -12.65
CA ARG A 329 -14.30 -23.73 -12.67
C ARG A 329 -13.23 -23.35 -13.67
N GLU A 330 -11.98 -23.67 -13.33
CA GLU A 330 -10.88 -23.67 -14.29
C GLU A 330 -10.96 -24.89 -15.21
N VAL A 331 -11.00 -24.64 -16.52
CA VAL A 331 -11.08 -25.67 -17.55
C VAL A 331 -10.03 -25.38 -18.60
N TYR A 332 -9.48 -26.43 -19.22
CA TYR A 332 -8.62 -26.25 -20.38
C TYR A 332 -9.42 -25.73 -21.57
N ILE A 333 -8.88 -24.72 -22.24
CA ILE A 333 -9.50 -24.10 -23.42
C ILE A 333 -9.71 -25.16 -24.51
N SER A 334 -8.74 -26.08 -24.68
CA SER A 334 -8.85 -27.19 -25.63
C SER A 334 -9.99 -28.16 -25.32
N ASP A 335 -10.38 -28.33 -24.04
CA ASP A 335 -11.53 -29.17 -23.68
C ASP A 335 -12.84 -28.49 -24.10
N VAL A 336 -12.90 -27.17 -23.97
CA VAL A 336 -14.03 -26.35 -24.43
C VAL A 336 -14.07 -26.29 -25.97
N GLU A 337 -12.95 -26.24 -26.67
CA GLU A 337 -12.93 -26.17 -28.14
C GLU A 337 -13.17 -27.54 -28.82
N ARG A 338 -12.62 -28.65 -28.31
CA ARG A 338 -12.66 -29.98 -28.97
C ARG A 338 -13.96 -30.77 -28.75
N ASN A 339 -15.07 -30.10 -28.48
CA ASN A 339 -16.37 -30.74 -28.22
C ASN A 339 -16.39 -31.78 -27.06
N HIS A 340 -15.45 -31.73 -26.11
CA HIS A 340 -15.56 -32.55 -24.90
C HIS A 340 -16.71 -32.05 -24.01
N GLN A 341 -17.40 -33.00 -23.37
CA GLN A 341 -18.42 -32.68 -22.39
C GLN A 341 -17.76 -32.12 -21.13
N VAL A 342 -17.86 -30.82 -20.93
CA VAL A 342 -17.34 -30.15 -19.74
C VAL A 342 -18.41 -30.26 -18.66
N LEU A 343 -18.13 -31.07 -17.63
CA LEU A 343 -19.03 -31.27 -16.49
C LEU A 343 -18.65 -30.35 -15.32
N CYS A 344 -19.65 -29.73 -14.70
CA CYS A 344 -19.47 -29.02 -13.44
C CYS A 344 -19.17 -30.02 -12.33
N HIS A 345 -18.06 -29.83 -11.61
CA HIS A 345 -17.60 -30.78 -10.61
C HIS A 345 -18.56 -30.80 -9.42
N GLU A 346 -19.02 -29.64 -8.99
CA GLU A 346 -19.96 -29.41 -7.90
C GLU A 346 -21.29 -30.12 -8.19
N CYS A 347 -21.86 -29.95 -9.39
CA CYS A 347 -23.09 -30.66 -9.80
C CYS A 347 -22.91 -32.19 -9.81
N VAL A 348 -21.73 -32.67 -10.18
CA VAL A 348 -21.41 -34.10 -10.17
C VAL A 348 -21.33 -34.61 -8.72
N VAL A 349 -20.74 -33.84 -7.81
CA VAL A 349 -20.68 -34.16 -6.37
C VAL A 349 -22.08 -34.16 -5.75
N ASP A 350 -22.93 -33.18 -6.08
CA ASP A 350 -24.31 -33.13 -5.60
C ASP A 350 -25.13 -34.32 -6.09
N LYS A 351 -24.90 -34.75 -7.34
CA LYS A 351 -25.47 -35.99 -7.86
C LYS A 351 -25.02 -37.21 -7.03
N TRP A 352 -23.73 -37.32 -6.70
CA TRP A 352 -23.24 -38.43 -5.87
C TRP A 352 -23.78 -38.39 -4.44
N LYS A 353 -23.93 -37.21 -3.83
CA LYS A 353 -24.58 -37.06 -2.52
C LYS A 353 -26.02 -37.55 -2.55
N LYS A 354 -26.76 -37.25 -3.63
CA LYS A 354 -28.13 -37.74 -3.84
C LYS A 354 -28.17 -39.26 -4.01
N GLU A 355 -27.31 -39.81 -4.89
CA GLU A 355 -27.18 -41.26 -5.12
C GLU A 355 -26.81 -42.00 -3.81
N ALA A 356 -25.90 -41.45 -3.01
CA ALA A 356 -25.55 -42.00 -1.70
C ALA A 356 -26.75 -42.04 -0.74
N LYS A 357 -27.50 -40.93 -0.65
CA LYS A 357 -28.68 -40.84 0.22
C LYS A 357 -29.75 -41.87 -0.18
N GLU A 358 -29.98 -42.07 -1.47
CA GLU A 358 -30.91 -43.07 -2.02
C GLU A 358 -30.47 -44.53 -1.74
N ALA A 359 -29.19 -44.74 -1.48
CA ALA A 359 -28.57 -46.01 -1.08
C ALA A 359 -28.35 -46.13 0.44
N ASN A 360 -28.95 -45.25 1.25
CA ASN A 360 -28.75 -45.21 2.71
C ASN A 360 -27.28 -45.05 3.15
N LEU A 361 -26.54 -44.23 2.40
CA LEU A 361 -25.16 -43.82 2.69
C LEU A 361 -25.06 -42.30 2.81
N THR A 362 -24.01 -41.82 3.46
CA THR A 362 -23.62 -40.40 3.45
C THR A 362 -22.31 -40.24 2.70
N PHE A 363 -22.30 -39.50 1.59
CA PHE A 363 -21.08 -39.18 0.84
C PHE A 363 -20.19 -38.25 1.65
N ILE A 364 -18.91 -38.61 1.83
CA ILE A 364 -17.92 -37.80 2.56
C ILE A 364 -17.04 -37.05 1.57
N GLU A 365 -16.25 -37.78 0.78
CA GLU A 365 -15.33 -37.19 -0.19
C GLU A 365 -15.04 -38.15 -1.34
N LYS A 366 -14.57 -37.59 -2.46
CA LYS A 366 -14.10 -38.38 -3.60
C LYS A 366 -12.65 -38.78 -3.34
N THR A 367 -12.35 -40.07 -3.43
CA THR A 367 -10.98 -40.59 -3.33
C THR A 367 -10.42 -40.89 -4.73
N GLU A 368 -9.27 -41.55 -4.82
CA GLU A 368 -8.63 -41.85 -6.10
C GLU A 368 -9.43 -42.90 -6.92
N ASN A 369 -9.29 -42.89 -8.25
CA ASN A 369 -9.71 -43.99 -9.13
C ASN A 369 -11.19 -44.45 -9.04
N LYS A 370 -12.13 -43.59 -9.47
CA LYS A 370 -13.59 -43.88 -9.56
C LYS A 370 -14.26 -44.30 -8.23
N LYS A 371 -13.56 -44.17 -7.10
CA LYS A 371 -14.06 -44.45 -5.75
C LYS A 371 -14.38 -43.15 -5.00
N ALA A 372 -15.13 -43.30 -3.92
CA ALA A 372 -15.39 -42.26 -2.94
C ALA A 372 -15.56 -42.89 -1.57
N LEU A 373 -15.30 -42.10 -0.52
CA LEU A 373 -15.49 -42.47 0.86
C LEU A 373 -16.94 -42.14 1.27
N TYR A 374 -17.61 -43.13 1.86
CA TYR A 374 -18.98 -43.02 2.33
C TYR A 374 -19.07 -43.44 3.80
N LYS A 375 -20.00 -42.84 4.56
CA LYS A 375 -20.44 -43.34 5.86
C LYS A 375 -21.66 -44.24 5.67
N CYS A 376 -21.57 -45.48 6.11
CA CYS A 376 -22.69 -46.41 6.12
C CYS A 376 -23.65 -46.04 7.24
N ASN A 377 -24.90 -45.66 6.93
CA ASN A 377 -25.84 -45.23 7.97
C ASN A 377 -26.34 -46.40 8.85
N CYS A 378 -26.17 -47.65 8.43
CA CYS A 378 -26.58 -48.83 9.20
C CYS A 378 -25.64 -49.18 10.38
N CYS A 379 -24.35 -48.85 10.31
CA CYS A 379 -23.37 -49.18 11.37
C CYS A 379 -22.34 -48.06 11.63
N GLU A 380 -22.55 -46.90 11.03
CA GLU A 380 -21.68 -45.72 11.13
C GLU A 380 -20.23 -45.89 10.64
N THR A 381 -19.88 -47.03 10.04
CA THR A 381 -18.51 -47.26 9.53
C THR A 381 -18.24 -46.47 8.25
N LEU A 382 -17.01 -45.98 8.10
CA LEU A 382 -16.52 -45.33 6.89
C LEU A 382 -15.94 -46.38 5.93
N GLN A 383 -16.40 -46.39 4.68
CA GLN A 383 -15.96 -47.36 3.68
C GLN A 383 -15.84 -46.69 2.31
N GLU A 384 -14.80 -47.10 1.57
CA GLU A 384 -14.66 -46.71 0.17
C GLU A 384 -15.48 -47.63 -0.72
N PHE A 385 -16.34 -47.02 -1.55
CA PHE A 385 -17.08 -47.72 -2.57
C PHE A 385 -16.81 -47.12 -3.94
N TYR A 386 -16.92 -47.94 -4.98
CA TYR A 386 -16.98 -47.44 -6.35
C TYR A 386 -18.26 -46.62 -6.52
N ILE A 387 -18.14 -45.45 -7.15
CA ILE A 387 -19.29 -44.56 -7.37
C ILE A 387 -20.40 -45.27 -8.18
N ILE A 388 -20.01 -46.13 -9.14
CA ILE A 388 -20.97 -46.93 -9.92
C ILE A 388 -21.68 -48.00 -9.09
N ALA A 389 -21.01 -48.60 -8.09
CA ALA A 389 -21.60 -49.59 -7.21
C ALA A 389 -22.65 -48.94 -6.29
N VAL A 390 -22.38 -47.75 -5.76
CA VAL A 390 -23.37 -47.00 -4.99
C VAL A 390 -24.57 -46.61 -5.85
N ARG A 391 -24.33 -46.13 -7.09
CA ARG A 391 -25.40 -45.80 -8.04
C ARG A 391 -26.31 -47.00 -8.35
N ASN A 392 -25.73 -48.18 -8.53
CA ASN A 392 -26.48 -49.40 -8.85
C ASN A 392 -27.06 -50.09 -7.60
N LYS A 393 -26.72 -49.63 -6.40
CA LYS A 393 -26.98 -50.32 -5.13
C LYS A 393 -26.36 -51.73 -5.12
N GLU A 394 -25.15 -51.86 -5.63
CA GLU A 394 -24.41 -53.13 -5.72
C GLU A 394 -23.18 -53.09 -4.80
N PHE A 395 -23.40 -52.94 -3.49
CA PHE A 395 -22.31 -52.92 -2.51
C PHE A 395 -22.68 -53.70 -1.24
N ILE A 396 -21.65 -54.10 -0.49
CA ILE A 396 -21.81 -54.81 0.79
C ILE A 396 -21.13 -53.99 1.87
N CYS A 397 -21.88 -53.63 2.90
CA CYS A 397 -21.32 -52.95 4.06
C CYS A 397 -20.50 -53.95 4.88
N LYS A 398 -19.18 -53.73 5.00
CA LYS A 398 -18.30 -54.62 5.78
C LYS A 398 -18.66 -54.73 7.27
N GLY A 399 -19.35 -53.73 7.84
CA GLY A 399 -19.76 -53.72 9.25
C GLY A 399 -20.92 -54.66 9.52
N CYS A 400 -21.97 -54.61 8.70
CA CYS A 400 -23.17 -55.45 8.88
C CYS A 400 -23.13 -56.76 8.08
N LYS A 401 -22.25 -56.86 7.06
CA LYS A 401 -22.21 -57.95 6.06
C LYS A 401 -23.52 -58.15 5.27
N GLU A 402 -24.46 -57.21 5.38
CA GLU A 402 -25.70 -57.20 4.61
C GLU A 402 -25.47 -56.61 3.22
N LYS A 403 -26.11 -57.22 2.21
CA LYS A 403 -26.18 -56.72 0.85
C LYS A 403 -27.40 -55.81 0.74
N GLN A 404 -27.20 -54.56 0.31
CA GLN A 404 -28.25 -53.57 0.08
C GLN A 404 -28.70 -53.58 -1.38
#